data_AF-A0A841QHD1-F1
#
_entry.id   AF-A0A841QHD1-F1
#
_cell.length_a   1.000
_cell.length_b   1.000
_cell.length_c   1.000
_cell.angle_alpha   90.00
_cell.angle_beta   90.00
_cell.angle_gamma   90.00
#
_symmetry.space_group_name_H-M   'P 1'
#
loop_
_entity.id
_entity.type
_entity.pdbx_description
1 polymer ?
#
loop_
_entity_poly.entity_id
_entity_poly.type
_entity_poly.pdbx_seq_one_letter_code
_entity_poly.pdbx_strand_id
1 'polypeptide(L)'
;MGELARLSYEMQFRNTAKARALETRVKEAVANLTGHTVVETAGLAEMRTSPSFHTSRTMSRMSSNVQSVSSGQDDPSDGFLDLGPLPVFEHTGKKNAHQAILAAWTALEALSPQSYKRPEDMASGDRSRVALFQRGVPWRTGARSKPNTRLYFEVVLGAILLDKATEALVNVFGADEETSRPEGTRVAIGSILIDNDGFVLEQNGVAVSSFAWALRPALELKLGGLGVWPSIEQRICDRLEKIVRRRDPEGNPVPVDLELLNKAFRWLVVQFGIPEHLVEPPTFAVKIFHHFKAKNAPEPSLLNSFYLEDLTKAARLIADNGAGSGLLRYLGCSRPADKVDVLSPVARIEPVVAPALMPQARWPSSGGHPLVLLQQAAVNTARAELGGGAGIMGINGPPGTGKTTLLRDVVVSCVLDRVTAMAGFKDPQDAFSTTGEKQAFGSNSFLHFYRLHDSLKGHEIVVASSNNRAVENVSKELPLKEANGRHDEMAYFRTISDLIANSRQAGDPEADGDGNVEPVETWGLIAAALGNAKNRAAFQQAVDFH
;
A
#
# COMPACT_ATOMS: atom_id res chain seq x y z
N MET A 1 29.53 21.52 -19.18
CA MET A 1 30.73 20.98 -19.86
C MET A 1 31.37 19.81 -19.08
N GLY A 2 31.75 19.98 -17.80
CA GLY A 2 32.51 18.95 -17.04
C GLY A 2 31.81 17.60 -16.80
N GLU A 3 30.50 17.59 -16.47
CA GLU A 3 29.78 16.34 -16.16
C GLU A 3 29.45 15.50 -17.40
N LEU A 4 29.09 16.14 -18.51
CA LEU A 4 28.80 15.46 -19.78
C LEU A 4 30.08 14.86 -20.40
N ALA A 5 31.24 15.50 -20.22
CA ALA A 5 32.52 14.95 -20.65
C ALA A 5 32.92 13.70 -19.84
N ARG A 6 32.69 13.71 -18.52
CA ARG A 6 32.90 12.54 -17.65
C ARG A 6 31.95 11.39 -18.01
N LEU A 7 30.68 11.70 -18.28
CA LEU A 7 29.72 10.70 -18.72
C LEU A 7 30.12 10.09 -20.08
N SER A 8 30.58 10.91 -21.04
CA SER A 8 31.08 10.43 -22.32
C SER A 8 32.32 9.52 -22.18
N TYR A 9 33.20 9.82 -21.22
CA TYR A 9 34.37 8.98 -20.93
C TYR A 9 33.97 7.63 -20.32
N GLU A 10 33.05 7.62 -19.35
CA GLU A 10 32.55 6.37 -18.75
C GLU A 10 31.81 5.47 -19.76
N MET A 11 31.14 6.06 -20.76
CA MET A 11 30.39 5.29 -21.75
C MET A 11 31.29 4.47 -22.68
N GLN A 12 32.58 4.82 -22.84
CA GLN A 12 33.53 4.06 -23.65
C GLN A 12 33.82 2.66 -23.08
N PHE A 13 33.53 2.44 -21.80
CA PHE A 13 33.81 1.17 -21.11
C PHE A 13 32.59 0.23 -21.03
N ARG A 14 31.45 0.55 -21.67
CA ARG A 14 30.20 -0.25 -21.57
C ARG A 14 29.69 -0.72 -22.93
N ASN A 15 29.60 -2.04 -23.13
CA ASN A 15 29.25 -2.63 -24.44
C ASN A 15 27.78 -3.10 -24.58
N THR A 16 26.82 -2.33 -24.04
CA THR A 16 25.38 -2.66 -24.15
C THR A 16 24.66 -1.76 -25.16
N ALA A 17 23.56 -2.23 -25.75
CA ALA A 17 22.81 -1.43 -26.74
C ALA A 17 22.26 -0.10 -26.16
N LYS A 18 21.84 -0.11 -24.89
CA LYS A 18 21.39 1.11 -24.19
C LYS A 18 22.53 2.09 -23.90
N ALA A 19 23.73 1.59 -23.65
CA ALA A 19 24.94 2.39 -23.49
C ALA A 19 25.26 3.19 -24.77
N ARG A 20 25.21 2.53 -25.93
CA ARG A 20 25.47 3.19 -27.23
C ARG A 20 24.43 4.26 -27.55
N ALA A 21 23.15 4.00 -27.27
CA ALA A 21 22.08 4.98 -27.48
C ALA A 21 22.24 6.23 -26.58
N LEU A 22 22.68 6.05 -25.34
CA LEU A 22 22.96 7.16 -24.43
C LEU A 22 24.22 7.93 -24.85
N GLU A 23 25.26 7.23 -25.34
CA GLU A 23 26.48 7.86 -25.85
C GLU A 23 26.19 8.81 -27.03
N THR A 24 25.33 8.41 -27.97
CA THR A 24 24.92 9.27 -29.10
C THR A 24 24.26 10.55 -28.61
N ARG A 25 23.32 10.44 -27.67
CA ARG A 25 22.61 11.60 -27.08
C ARG A 25 23.54 12.53 -26.31
N VAL A 26 24.54 11.97 -25.62
CA VAL A 26 25.54 12.75 -24.89
C VAL A 26 26.46 13.50 -25.86
N LYS A 27 26.88 12.88 -26.97
CA LYS A 27 27.68 13.54 -28.01
C LYS A 27 26.93 14.70 -28.67
N GLU A 28 25.65 14.53 -28.98
CA GLU A 28 24.79 15.59 -29.50
C GLU A 28 24.63 16.75 -28.51
N ALA A 29 24.43 16.45 -27.23
CA ALA A 29 24.32 17.47 -26.19
C ALA A 29 25.63 18.25 -25.98
N VAL A 30 26.79 17.59 -26.03
CA VAL A 30 28.10 18.24 -25.91
C VAL A 30 28.36 19.16 -27.12
N ALA A 31 28.05 18.72 -28.33
CA ALA A 31 28.21 19.51 -29.55
C ALA A 31 27.33 20.79 -29.53
N ASN A 32 26.11 20.68 -29.02
CA ASN A 32 25.21 21.83 -28.87
C ASN A 32 25.68 22.82 -27.80
N LEU A 33 26.30 22.34 -26.72
CA LEU A 33 26.81 23.18 -25.64
C LEU A 33 28.10 23.93 -26.01
N THR A 34 28.94 23.39 -26.90
CA THR A 34 30.13 24.08 -27.40
C THR A 34 29.83 25.25 -28.34
N GLY A 35 28.57 25.40 -28.79
CA GLY A 35 28.15 26.45 -29.72
C GLY A 35 27.74 27.79 -29.11
N HIS A 36 27.68 27.93 -27.77
CA HIS A 36 27.17 29.15 -27.13
C HIS A 36 28.17 29.70 -26.10
N THR A 37 28.79 30.83 -26.41
CA THR A 37 29.65 31.61 -25.50
C THR A 37 28.77 32.49 -24.60
N VAL A 38 28.95 32.38 -23.27
CA VAL A 38 28.25 33.19 -22.26
C VAL A 38 29.10 34.41 -21.89
N VAL A 39 28.46 35.58 -21.87
CA VAL A 39 28.99 36.83 -21.32
C VAL A 39 28.80 36.82 -19.80
N GLU A 40 29.87 37.03 -19.05
CA GLU A 40 29.86 37.24 -17.59
C GLU A 40 29.43 38.67 -17.23
N THR A 41 28.62 38.79 -16.17
CA THR A 41 28.52 40.02 -15.39
C THR A 41 28.63 39.72 -13.90
N ALA A 42 29.52 40.47 -13.27
CA ALA A 42 29.97 40.39 -11.88
C ALA A 42 29.21 41.33 -10.93
N GLY A 43 29.37 41.09 -9.62
CA GLY A 43 29.07 42.01 -8.51
C GLY A 43 27.81 41.63 -7.72
N LEU A 44 27.73 41.72 -6.38
CA LEU A 44 28.54 42.38 -5.34
C LEU A 44 28.20 41.76 -3.96
N ALA A 45 29.07 42.07 -3.01
CA ALA A 45 29.22 41.49 -1.68
C ALA A 45 28.29 42.05 -0.56
N GLU A 46 28.18 41.24 0.50
CA GLU A 46 28.14 41.53 1.95
C GLU A 46 27.07 42.45 2.59
N MET A 47 26.40 41.92 3.64
CA MET A 47 26.53 42.47 5.00
C MET A 47 25.97 41.53 6.09
N ARG A 48 26.75 41.34 7.15
CA ARG A 48 26.41 40.68 8.43
C ARG A 48 25.64 41.64 9.34
N THR A 49 24.77 41.13 10.21
CA THR A 49 24.71 41.45 11.65
C THR A 49 23.74 40.51 12.39
N SER A 50 24.17 40.04 13.57
CA SER A 50 23.31 39.48 14.63
C SER A 50 22.96 40.61 15.63
N PRO A 51 21.97 40.45 16.54
CA PRO A 51 22.29 39.79 17.82
C PRO A 51 21.13 39.06 18.56
N SER A 52 21.57 38.10 19.38
CA SER A 52 21.14 37.65 20.72
C SER A 52 19.66 37.57 21.17
N PHE A 53 19.34 36.34 21.57
CA PHE A 53 18.48 35.86 22.68
C PHE A 53 17.99 36.86 23.74
N HIS A 54 16.68 36.79 24.02
CA HIS A 54 16.13 36.90 25.37
C HIS A 54 15.04 35.85 25.60
N THR A 55 15.25 35.04 26.63
CA THR A 55 14.28 34.20 27.30
C THR A 55 13.31 35.07 28.10
N SER A 56 12.01 34.87 27.93
CA SER A 56 11.07 35.17 29.01
C SER A 56 9.90 34.20 28.99
N ARG A 57 9.68 33.64 30.18
CA ARG A 57 8.83 32.53 30.51
C ARG A 57 7.59 33.14 31.16
N THR A 58 6.45 33.13 30.46
CA THR A 58 5.19 33.57 31.06
C THR A 58 4.19 32.42 30.99
N MET A 59 3.99 31.78 32.14
CA MET A 59 2.85 30.92 32.38
C MET A 59 1.59 31.78 32.43
N SER A 60 0.63 31.50 31.55
CA SER A 60 -0.76 31.91 31.73
C SER A 60 -1.61 30.65 31.78
N ARG A 61 -2.16 30.43 32.98
CA ARG A 61 -3.20 29.46 33.32
C ARG A 61 -4.55 30.08 32.94
N MET A 62 -5.51 29.25 32.50
CA MET A 62 -6.97 29.45 32.36
C MET A 62 -7.42 29.05 30.93
N SER A 63 -8.47 28.28 30.70
CA SER A 63 -9.46 27.61 31.56
C SER A 63 -10.07 26.46 30.75
N SER A 64 -10.33 25.34 31.42
CA SER A 64 -11.13 24.24 30.91
C SER A 64 -12.59 24.66 30.77
N ASN A 65 -13.10 24.74 29.54
CA ASN A 65 -14.54 24.70 29.28
C ASN A 65 -14.87 23.37 28.62
N VAL A 66 -15.30 22.43 29.46
CA VAL A 66 -16.06 21.26 29.05
C VAL A 66 -17.46 21.76 28.71
N GLN A 67 -17.77 21.86 27.42
CA GLN A 67 -19.16 21.98 26.98
C GLN A 67 -19.68 20.58 26.63
N SER A 68 -20.61 20.15 27.47
CA SER A 68 -21.47 18.99 27.30
C SER A 68 -22.22 19.06 25.96
N VAL A 69 -21.94 18.12 25.07
CA VAL A 69 -22.74 17.91 23.86
C VAL A 69 -24.04 17.25 24.28
N SER A 70 -25.14 18.00 24.21
CA SER A 70 -26.50 17.49 24.38
C SER A 70 -26.84 16.53 23.25
N SER A 71 -27.25 15.32 23.62
CA SER A 71 -27.84 14.31 22.74
C SER A 71 -29.13 14.85 22.10
N GLY A 72 -29.04 15.31 20.86
CA GLY A 72 -30.20 15.55 20.00
C GLY A 72 -30.76 14.22 19.52
N GLN A 73 -32.05 13.99 19.76
CA GLN A 73 -32.80 12.85 19.23
C GLN A 73 -32.96 13.02 17.72
N ASP A 74 -32.41 12.09 16.94
CA ASP A 74 -32.62 12.00 15.48
C ASP A 74 -34.01 11.42 15.18
N ASP A 75 -34.85 12.24 14.55
CA ASP A 75 -36.17 11.88 14.01
C ASP A 75 -36.01 11.11 12.67
N PRO A 76 -36.67 9.96 12.44
CA PRO A 76 -36.40 9.10 11.29
C PRO A 76 -37.26 9.46 10.06
N SER A 77 -37.16 10.69 9.58
CA SER A 77 -37.64 11.07 8.24
C SER A 77 -36.46 11.19 7.25
N ASP A 78 -36.75 11.30 5.96
CA ASP A 78 -35.82 11.35 4.80
C ASP A 78 -34.86 12.56 4.80
N GLY A 79 -34.22 12.86 5.94
CA GLY A 79 -33.34 14.00 6.13
C GLY A 79 -31.95 13.81 5.54
N PHE A 80 -31.45 14.90 4.95
CA PHE A 80 -30.04 15.12 4.65
C PHE A 80 -29.20 15.00 5.93
N LEU A 81 -28.12 14.24 5.90
CA LEU A 81 -27.17 14.18 7.02
C LEU A 81 -26.27 15.41 6.99
N ASP A 82 -26.25 16.18 8.08
CA ASP A 82 -25.23 17.20 8.25
C ASP A 82 -23.86 16.54 8.50
N LEU A 83 -22.96 16.61 7.52
CA LEU A 83 -21.61 16.05 7.62
C LEU A 83 -20.65 16.97 8.38
N GLY A 84 -21.12 18.14 8.82
CA GLY A 84 -20.29 19.20 9.37
C GLY A 84 -19.57 20.00 8.28
N PRO A 85 -18.94 21.13 8.63
CA PRO A 85 -18.17 21.91 7.68
C PRO A 85 -16.92 21.15 7.23
N LEU A 86 -16.58 21.28 5.95
CA LEU A 86 -15.26 20.86 5.47
C LEU A 86 -14.19 21.73 6.15
N PRO A 87 -13.09 21.13 6.65
CA PRO A 87 -12.01 21.91 7.22
C PRO A 87 -11.40 22.80 6.14
N VAL A 88 -11.10 24.03 6.53
CA VAL A 88 -10.39 24.97 5.66
C VAL A 88 -8.92 24.59 5.69
N PHE A 89 -8.34 24.39 4.51
CA PHE A 89 -6.91 24.15 4.37
C PHE A 89 -6.17 25.47 4.23
N GLU A 90 -5.35 25.80 5.22
CA GLU A 90 -4.54 27.01 5.18
C GLU A 90 -3.29 26.81 4.33
N HIS A 91 -3.20 27.56 3.23
CA HIS A 91 -2.00 27.58 2.41
C HIS A 91 -0.89 28.37 3.11
N THR A 92 0.10 27.65 3.62
CA THR A 92 1.28 28.26 4.27
C THR A 92 2.21 29.03 3.32
N GLY A 93 1.96 29.01 2.00
CA GLY A 93 2.81 29.61 0.96
C GLY A 93 4.19 28.94 0.80
N LYS A 94 4.55 27.98 1.66
CA LYS A 94 5.83 27.27 1.62
C LYS A 94 5.78 26.16 0.57
N LYS A 95 6.79 26.12 -0.29
CA LYS A 95 7.01 24.99 -1.22
C LYS A 95 7.22 23.70 -0.43
N ASN A 96 6.53 22.63 -0.82
CA ASN A 96 6.62 21.29 -0.20
C ASN A 96 6.35 21.29 1.31
N ALA A 97 5.34 22.05 1.75
CA ALA A 97 4.84 21.95 3.12
C ALA A 97 4.22 20.56 3.35
N HIS A 98 4.55 19.89 4.46
CA HIS A 98 4.10 18.53 4.76
C HIS A 98 2.58 18.37 4.75
N GLN A 99 1.83 19.35 5.27
CA GLN A 99 0.36 19.38 5.22
C GLN A 99 -0.17 19.44 3.78
N ALA A 100 0.48 20.22 2.91
CA ALA A 100 0.09 20.34 1.51
C ALA A 100 0.41 19.07 0.71
N ILE A 101 1.52 18.40 1.03
CA ILE A 101 1.87 17.10 0.43
C ILE A 101 0.80 16.07 0.76
N LEU A 102 0.44 15.94 2.05
CA LEU A 102 -0.61 14.99 2.47
C LEU A 102 -1.97 15.33 1.85
N ALA A 103 -2.37 16.61 1.85
CA ALA A 103 -3.62 17.04 1.24
C ALA A 103 -3.65 16.76 -0.28
N ALA A 104 -2.54 16.96 -0.98
CA ALA A 104 -2.42 16.64 -2.40
C ALA A 104 -2.52 15.13 -2.65
N TRP A 105 -1.83 14.29 -1.86
CA TRP A 105 -1.95 12.84 -1.96
C TRP A 105 -3.36 12.35 -1.65
N THR A 106 -4.01 12.90 -0.62
CA THR A 106 -5.40 12.58 -0.32
C THR A 106 -6.33 12.95 -1.48
N ALA A 107 -6.15 14.12 -2.10
CA ALA A 107 -6.93 14.53 -3.26
C ALA A 107 -6.71 13.59 -4.45
N LEU A 108 -5.45 13.20 -4.72
CA LEU A 108 -5.13 12.24 -5.78
C LEU A 108 -5.82 10.89 -5.55
N GLU A 109 -5.76 10.36 -4.33
CA GLU A 109 -6.37 9.07 -3.99
C GLU A 109 -7.90 9.13 -3.99
N ALA A 110 -8.50 10.22 -3.50
CA ALA A 110 -9.96 10.41 -3.50
C ALA A 110 -10.52 10.63 -4.92
N LEU A 111 -9.72 11.23 -5.81
CA LEU A 111 -10.10 11.54 -7.20
C LEU A 111 -9.62 10.49 -8.21
N SER A 112 -9.06 9.36 -7.76
CA SER A 112 -8.64 8.24 -8.59
C SER A 112 -9.51 6.99 -8.33
N PRO A 113 -10.80 7.01 -8.71
CA PRO A 113 -11.71 5.91 -8.44
C PRO A 113 -11.38 4.64 -9.23
N GLN A 114 -11.83 3.50 -8.71
CA GLN A 114 -11.96 2.30 -9.54
C GLN A 114 -13.11 2.51 -10.54
N SER A 115 -12.79 2.45 -11.83
CA SER A 115 -13.75 2.64 -12.92
C SER A 115 -14.04 1.34 -13.65
N TYR A 116 -15.21 1.25 -14.28
CA TYR A 116 -15.62 0.14 -15.14
C TYR A 116 -16.27 0.67 -16.42
N LYS A 117 -16.14 -0.03 -17.55
CA LYS A 117 -16.87 0.31 -18.79
C LYS A 117 -18.15 -0.49 -18.90
N ARG A 118 -18.10 -1.77 -18.54
CA ARG A 118 -19.23 -2.70 -18.58
C ARG A 118 -19.39 -3.41 -17.24
N PRO A 119 -20.60 -3.86 -16.88
CA PRO A 119 -20.84 -4.62 -15.65
C PRO A 119 -19.89 -5.82 -15.46
N GLU A 120 -19.46 -6.44 -16.57
CA GLU A 120 -18.54 -7.58 -16.55
C GLU A 120 -17.16 -7.22 -15.98
N ASP A 121 -16.70 -5.98 -16.11
CA ASP A 121 -15.40 -5.56 -15.60
C ASP A 121 -15.36 -5.66 -14.06
N MET A 122 -16.48 -5.37 -13.40
CA MET A 122 -16.66 -5.56 -11.95
C MET A 122 -16.78 -7.02 -11.54
N ALA A 123 -16.99 -7.92 -12.50
CA ALA A 123 -17.03 -9.37 -12.31
C ALA A 123 -15.73 -10.07 -12.77
N SER A 124 -14.63 -9.32 -12.92
CA SER A 124 -13.37 -9.83 -13.47
C SER A 124 -13.51 -10.42 -14.88
N GLY A 125 -14.42 -9.86 -15.68
CA GLY A 125 -14.74 -10.31 -17.04
C GLY A 125 -15.77 -11.42 -17.14
N ASP A 126 -16.20 -12.03 -16.03
CA ASP A 126 -17.15 -13.14 -16.05
C ASP A 126 -18.61 -12.67 -16.16
N ARG A 127 -19.13 -12.69 -17.39
CA ARG A 127 -20.52 -12.33 -17.70
C ARG A 127 -21.57 -13.16 -16.95
N SER A 128 -21.27 -14.41 -16.59
CA SER A 128 -22.23 -15.27 -15.87
C SER A 128 -22.52 -14.77 -14.44
N ARG A 129 -21.60 -13.98 -13.90
CA ARG A 129 -21.71 -13.34 -12.59
C ARG A 129 -22.50 -12.03 -12.63
N VAL A 130 -22.78 -11.46 -13.79
CA VAL A 130 -23.59 -10.24 -13.89
C VAL A 130 -25.09 -10.61 -13.90
N ALA A 131 -25.87 -9.92 -13.09
CA ALA A 131 -27.33 -10.00 -13.07
C ALA A 131 -27.95 -8.61 -13.31
N LEU A 132 -28.64 -8.43 -14.43
CA LEU A 132 -29.28 -7.16 -14.81
C LEU A 132 -30.67 -7.03 -14.19
N PHE A 133 -31.07 -5.82 -13.79
CA PHE A 133 -32.36 -5.55 -13.15
C PHE A 133 -33.55 -5.37 -14.11
N GLN A 134 -33.33 -5.51 -15.42
CA GLN A 134 -34.37 -5.33 -16.45
C GLN A 134 -35.60 -6.23 -16.25
N ARG A 135 -35.44 -7.39 -15.61
CA ARG A 135 -36.51 -8.36 -15.34
C ARG A 135 -36.87 -8.43 -13.85
N GLY A 136 -36.49 -7.43 -13.07
CA GLY A 136 -36.58 -7.41 -11.61
C GLY A 136 -35.29 -7.86 -10.92
N VAL A 137 -35.33 -7.94 -9.59
CA VAL A 137 -34.16 -8.29 -8.78
C VAL A 137 -33.90 -9.81 -8.78
N PRO A 138 -32.63 -10.26 -8.85
CA PRO A 138 -32.28 -11.66 -9.11
C PRO A 138 -32.54 -12.63 -7.93
N TRP A 139 -32.55 -12.14 -6.69
CA TRP A 139 -32.79 -12.97 -5.50
C TRP A 139 -34.26 -13.33 -5.27
N ARG A 140 -35.23 -12.60 -5.87
CA ARG A 140 -36.66 -12.96 -5.78
C ARG A 140 -37.02 -14.25 -6.51
N THR A 141 -36.21 -14.65 -7.50
CA THR A 141 -36.45 -15.84 -8.32
C THR A 141 -35.73 -17.10 -7.81
N GLY A 142 -35.05 -17.02 -6.66
CA GLY A 142 -34.31 -18.16 -6.08
C GLY A 142 -33.13 -18.59 -6.93
N ALA A 143 -32.11 -17.72 -7.05
CA ALA A 143 -30.93 -18.02 -7.85
C ALA A 143 -30.17 -19.25 -7.31
N ARG A 144 -29.73 -20.14 -8.20
CA ARG A 144 -28.97 -21.34 -7.82
C ARG A 144 -27.51 -21.00 -7.54
N SER A 145 -27.00 -21.47 -6.41
CA SER A 145 -25.58 -21.43 -6.07
C SER A 145 -24.77 -22.51 -6.81
N LYS A 146 -23.44 -22.36 -6.84
CA LYS A 146 -22.50 -23.39 -7.32
C LYS A 146 -22.21 -24.41 -6.19
N PRO A 147 -21.81 -25.66 -6.52
CA PRO A 147 -21.41 -26.66 -5.51
C PRO A 147 -20.36 -26.10 -4.53
N ASN A 148 -20.47 -26.43 -3.25
CA ASN A 148 -19.57 -25.98 -2.17
C ASN A 148 -19.49 -24.45 -1.99
N THR A 149 -20.49 -23.69 -2.46
CA THR A 149 -20.52 -22.23 -2.30
C THR A 149 -21.86 -21.72 -1.82
N ARG A 150 -21.84 -20.59 -1.11
CA ARG A 150 -22.99 -19.74 -0.83
C ARG A 150 -23.00 -18.60 -1.84
N LEU A 151 -24.19 -18.28 -2.35
CA LEU A 151 -24.38 -17.20 -3.31
C LEU A 151 -24.75 -15.91 -2.57
N TYR A 152 -24.06 -14.84 -2.91
CA TYR A 152 -24.34 -13.48 -2.49
C TYR A 152 -24.41 -12.58 -3.72
N PHE A 153 -24.97 -11.39 -3.56
CA PHE A 153 -25.07 -10.37 -4.59
C PHE A 153 -24.47 -9.07 -4.08
N GLU A 154 -23.47 -8.54 -4.79
CA GLU A 154 -23.05 -7.15 -4.64
C GLU A 154 -23.84 -6.29 -5.63
N VAL A 155 -24.74 -5.48 -5.11
CA VAL A 155 -25.55 -4.55 -5.89
C VAL A 155 -24.80 -3.23 -6.04
N VAL A 156 -24.61 -2.77 -7.26
CA VAL A 156 -24.02 -1.44 -7.53
C VAL A 156 -25.13 -0.38 -7.44
N LEU A 157 -25.01 0.54 -6.49
CA LEU A 157 -25.98 1.61 -6.22
C LEU A 157 -25.82 2.78 -7.20
N GLY A 158 -25.97 2.50 -8.48
CA GLY A 158 -25.83 3.48 -9.55
C GLY A 158 -24.38 3.92 -9.74
N ALA A 159 -24.19 4.85 -10.69
CA ALA A 159 -22.87 5.23 -11.13
C ALA A 159 -22.77 6.70 -11.52
N ILE A 160 -21.56 7.24 -11.44
CA ILE A 160 -21.17 8.51 -12.04
C ILE A 160 -20.54 8.23 -13.41
N LEU A 161 -20.94 9.00 -14.41
CA LEU A 161 -20.34 9.06 -15.74
C LEU A 161 -18.99 9.77 -15.63
N LEU A 162 -17.91 8.98 -15.65
CA LEU A 162 -16.58 9.51 -15.32
C LEU A 162 -16.05 10.45 -16.40
N ASP A 163 -16.37 10.22 -17.66
CA ASP A 163 -16.04 11.14 -18.76
C ASP A 163 -16.60 12.55 -18.54
N LYS A 164 -17.89 12.67 -18.18
CA LYS A 164 -18.53 13.95 -17.87
C LYS A 164 -18.05 14.56 -16.56
N ALA A 165 -17.78 13.74 -15.54
CA ALA A 165 -17.23 14.22 -14.27
C ALA A 165 -15.81 14.77 -14.47
N THR A 166 -14.98 14.10 -15.27
CA THR A 166 -13.66 14.58 -15.67
C THR A 166 -13.76 15.88 -16.46
N GLU A 167 -14.72 16.01 -17.39
CA GLU A 167 -14.96 17.27 -18.11
C GLU A 167 -15.33 18.42 -17.15
N ALA A 168 -16.20 18.17 -16.18
CA ALA A 168 -16.55 19.16 -15.16
C ALA A 168 -15.34 19.57 -14.31
N LEU A 169 -14.48 18.63 -13.93
CA LEU A 169 -13.23 18.91 -13.21
C LEU A 169 -12.25 19.70 -14.07
N VAL A 170 -12.07 19.35 -15.34
CA VAL A 170 -11.21 20.09 -16.29
C VAL A 170 -11.70 21.53 -16.48
N ASN A 171 -13.01 21.75 -16.52
CA ASN A 171 -13.57 23.10 -16.62
C ASN A 171 -13.26 23.97 -15.39
N VAL A 172 -13.07 23.36 -14.22
CA VAL A 172 -12.75 24.06 -12.97
C VAL A 172 -11.24 24.25 -12.79
N PHE A 173 -10.42 23.26 -13.12
CA PHE A 173 -8.97 23.28 -12.90
C PHE A 173 -8.14 23.73 -14.11
N GLY A 174 -8.74 23.80 -15.30
CA GLY A 174 -8.06 24.02 -16.57
C GLY A 174 -7.67 22.71 -17.24
N ALA A 175 -7.48 22.77 -18.57
CA ALA A 175 -6.99 21.63 -19.34
C ALA A 175 -5.47 21.49 -19.19
N ASP A 176 -5.01 20.28 -18.93
CA ASP A 176 -3.59 19.89 -19.08
C ASP A 176 -3.40 19.22 -20.44
N GLU A 177 -2.22 19.38 -21.06
CA GLU A 177 -1.93 18.95 -22.43
C GLU A 177 -1.96 17.41 -22.61
N GLU A 178 -1.90 16.64 -21.51
CA GLU A 178 -1.85 15.17 -21.51
C GLU A 178 -3.00 14.52 -20.73
N THR A 179 -4.23 14.47 -21.29
CA THR A 179 -5.27 13.57 -20.74
C THR A 179 -5.95 12.74 -21.83
N SER A 180 -5.84 11.41 -21.68
CA SER A 180 -6.78 10.49 -22.33
C SER A 180 -8.12 10.63 -21.61
N ARG A 181 -9.18 10.90 -22.36
CA ARG A 181 -10.53 10.96 -21.78
C ARG A 181 -10.97 9.53 -21.44
N PRO A 182 -11.49 9.27 -20.23
CA PRO A 182 -11.93 7.94 -19.84
C PRO A 182 -13.31 7.64 -20.45
N GLU A 183 -13.39 7.64 -21.77
CA GLU A 183 -14.66 7.57 -22.52
C GLU A 183 -15.48 6.32 -22.17
N GLY A 184 -16.75 6.55 -21.85
CA GLY A 184 -17.73 5.50 -21.55
C GLY A 184 -17.45 4.73 -20.26
N THR A 185 -16.57 5.22 -19.40
CA THR A 185 -16.30 4.64 -18.07
C THR A 185 -17.25 5.20 -17.02
N ARG A 186 -17.47 4.40 -15.99
CA ARG A 186 -18.38 4.64 -14.88
C ARG A 186 -17.69 4.37 -13.57
N VAL A 187 -18.13 5.06 -12.52
CA VAL A 187 -17.66 4.86 -11.15
C VAL A 187 -18.88 4.56 -10.29
N ALA A 188 -18.86 3.46 -9.54
CA ALA A 188 -19.95 3.13 -8.62
C ALA A 188 -20.07 4.19 -7.52
N ILE A 189 -21.30 4.62 -7.19
CA ILE A 189 -21.53 5.57 -6.09
C ILE A 189 -21.46 4.87 -4.72
N GLY A 190 -21.90 3.62 -4.69
CA GLY A 190 -21.83 2.73 -3.53
C GLY A 190 -22.22 1.31 -3.93
N SER A 191 -22.14 0.39 -2.98
CA SER A 191 -22.62 -0.98 -3.16
C SER A 191 -23.31 -1.52 -1.90
N ILE A 192 -24.16 -2.53 -2.09
CA ILE A 192 -24.80 -3.29 -1.01
C ILE A 192 -24.52 -4.76 -1.24
N LEU A 193 -24.11 -5.46 -0.18
CA LEU A 193 -23.90 -6.88 -0.18
C LEU A 193 -25.10 -7.59 0.44
N ILE A 194 -25.69 -8.48 -0.35
CA ILE A 194 -26.97 -9.13 -0.07
C ILE A 194 -26.80 -10.65 -0.15
N ASP A 195 -27.47 -11.39 0.74
CA ASP A 195 -27.54 -12.85 0.66
C ASP A 195 -28.46 -13.34 -0.47
N ASN A 196 -28.63 -14.66 -0.57
CA ASN A 196 -29.44 -15.27 -1.62
C ASN A 196 -30.94 -15.02 -1.46
N ASP A 197 -31.39 -14.63 -0.28
CA ASP A 197 -32.81 -14.40 0.06
C ASP A 197 -33.18 -12.92 -0.08
N GLY A 198 -32.20 -12.05 -0.31
CA GLY A 198 -32.39 -10.64 -0.54
C GLY A 198 -32.15 -9.76 0.68
N PHE A 199 -31.53 -10.27 1.75
CA PHE A 199 -31.22 -9.50 2.95
C PHE A 199 -29.79 -8.97 2.94
N VAL A 200 -29.64 -7.72 3.37
CA VAL A 200 -28.32 -7.07 3.49
C VAL A 200 -27.53 -7.75 4.61
N LEU A 201 -26.26 -8.06 4.37
CA LEU A 201 -25.40 -8.70 5.37
C LEU A 201 -25.24 -7.83 6.61
N GLU A 202 -25.16 -8.45 7.79
CA GLU A 202 -25.03 -7.75 9.08
C GLU A 202 -23.70 -7.02 9.22
N GLN A 203 -22.62 -7.59 8.67
CA GLN A 203 -21.27 -7.03 8.73
C GLN A 203 -20.82 -6.64 7.32
N ASN A 204 -20.27 -5.43 7.19
CA ASN A 204 -19.76 -4.88 5.93
C ASN A 204 -20.78 -4.99 4.78
N GLY A 205 -22.06 -4.80 5.10
CA GLY A 205 -23.17 -4.96 4.16
C GLY A 205 -23.30 -3.83 3.15
N VAL A 206 -22.62 -2.71 3.36
CA VAL A 206 -22.64 -1.54 2.47
C VAL A 206 -21.25 -0.95 2.30
N ALA A 207 -21.02 -0.30 1.17
CA ALA A 207 -19.84 0.51 0.89
C ALA A 207 -20.24 1.76 0.08
N VAL A 208 -19.48 2.85 0.20
CA VAL A 208 -19.71 4.10 -0.54
C VAL A 208 -18.42 4.62 -1.15
N SER A 209 -18.52 5.30 -2.29
CA SER A 209 -17.36 5.82 -3.01
C SER A 209 -16.91 7.19 -2.47
N SER A 210 -15.64 7.25 -2.11
CA SER A 210 -14.89 8.46 -1.79
C SER A 210 -14.90 9.46 -2.94
N PHE A 211 -14.80 8.99 -4.19
CA PHE A 211 -14.92 9.83 -5.39
C PHE A 211 -16.30 10.46 -5.49
N ALA A 212 -17.35 9.68 -5.24
CA ALA A 212 -18.72 10.18 -5.32
C ALA A 212 -18.98 11.32 -4.33
N TRP A 213 -18.41 11.24 -3.13
CA TRP A 213 -18.42 12.33 -2.17
C TRP A 213 -17.46 13.49 -2.55
N ALA A 214 -16.23 13.17 -2.96
CA ALA A 214 -15.18 14.14 -3.21
C ALA A 214 -15.44 15.02 -4.45
N LEU A 215 -16.29 14.57 -5.37
CA LEU A 215 -16.60 15.28 -6.61
C LEU A 215 -17.12 16.70 -6.36
N ARG A 216 -18.11 16.88 -5.48
CA ARG A 216 -18.67 18.20 -5.18
C ARG A 216 -17.63 19.14 -4.54
N PRO A 217 -16.96 18.77 -3.43
CA PRO A 217 -15.88 19.59 -2.86
C PRO A 217 -14.78 19.93 -3.87
N ALA A 218 -14.43 19.00 -4.77
CA ALA A 218 -13.44 19.25 -5.81
C ALA A 218 -13.91 20.30 -6.85
N LEU A 219 -15.16 20.21 -7.31
CA LEU A 219 -15.78 21.21 -8.19
C LEU A 219 -15.89 22.59 -7.52
N GLU A 220 -15.99 22.64 -6.20
CA GLU A 220 -15.97 23.87 -5.40
C GLU A 220 -14.55 24.35 -5.03
N LEU A 221 -13.49 23.72 -5.58
CA LEU A 221 -12.07 24.02 -5.29
C LEU A 221 -11.67 23.82 -3.81
N LYS A 222 -12.37 22.95 -3.08
CA LYS A 222 -12.14 22.66 -1.64
C LYS A 222 -11.39 21.35 -1.42
N LEU A 223 -10.28 21.14 -2.14
CA LEU A 223 -9.51 19.89 -2.09
C LEU A 223 -8.88 19.58 -0.72
N GLY A 224 -8.49 20.62 0.03
CA GLY A 224 -7.87 20.43 1.33
C GLY A 224 -8.82 19.87 2.41
N GLY A 225 -10.13 19.90 2.14
CA GLY A 225 -11.13 19.27 2.99
C GLY A 225 -11.26 17.76 2.81
N LEU A 226 -10.68 17.17 1.75
CA LEU A 226 -10.93 15.76 1.39
C LEU A 226 -10.41 14.74 2.41
N GLY A 227 -9.48 15.13 3.27
CA GLY A 227 -8.92 14.28 4.33
C GLY A 227 -9.90 13.89 5.44
N VAL A 228 -11.11 14.45 5.47
CA VAL A 228 -12.14 14.02 6.42
C VAL A 228 -12.93 12.81 5.96
N TRP A 229 -12.71 12.32 4.72
CA TRP A 229 -13.46 11.21 4.15
C TRP A 229 -13.62 10.02 5.09
N PRO A 230 -12.57 9.46 5.73
CA PRO A 230 -12.75 8.28 6.59
C PRO A 230 -13.68 8.50 7.79
N SER A 231 -13.81 9.75 8.29
CA SER A 231 -14.77 10.07 9.34
C SER A 231 -16.21 10.26 8.82
N ILE A 232 -16.35 10.64 7.55
CA ILE A 232 -17.65 10.81 6.89
C ILE A 232 -18.19 9.45 6.43
N GLU A 233 -17.32 8.60 5.87
CA GLU A 233 -17.67 7.28 5.33
C GLU A 233 -18.49 6.47 6.32
N GLN A 234 -18.03 6.36 7.57
CA GLN A 234 -18.75 5.62 8.61
C GLN A 234 -20.18 6.15 8.83
N ARG A 235 -20.34 7.48 8.93
CA ARG A 235 -21.66 8.10 9.16
C ARG A 235 -22.61 7.90 7.98
N ILE A 236 -22.07 7.92 6.76
CA ILE A 236 -22.83 7.66 5.54
C ILE A 236 -23.24 6.18 5.48
N CYS A 237 -22.31 5.27 5.75
CA CYS A 237 -22.58 3.83 5.80
C CYS A 237 -23.64 3.50 6.86
N ASP A 238 -23.53 4.02 8.08
CA ASP A 238 -24.49 3.80 9.16
C ASP A 238 -25.92 4.22 8.76
N ARG A 239 -26.06 5.34 8.04
CA ARG A 239 -27.36 5.79 7.55
C ARG A 239 -27.84 5.01 6.36
N LEU A 240 -26.95 4.66 5.44
CA LEU A 240 -27.27 3.81 4.29
C LEU A 240 -27.78 2.44 4.78
N GLU A 241 -27.14 1.84 5.77
CA GLU A 241 -27.59 0.60 6.42
C GLU A 241 -29.01 0.71 6.95
N LYS A 242 -29.35 1.82 7.64
CA LYS A 242 -30.71 2.08 8.13
C LYS A 242 -31.72 2.22 7.00
N ILE A 243 -31.34 2.79 5.86
CA ILE A 243 -32.20 2.89 4.69
C ILE A 243 -32.46 1.50 4.11
N VAL A 244 -31.40 0.70 3.92
CA VAL A 244 -31.49 -0.55 3.15
C VAL A 244 -31.96 -1.75 3.98
N ARG A 245 -31.82 -1.72 5.31
CA ARG A 245 -32.34 -2.74 6.23
C ARG A 245 -33.74 -2.39 6.69
N ARG A 246 -34.73 -2.60 5.82
CA ARG A 246 -36.15 -2.40 6.14
C ARG A 246 -36.70 -3.52 7.02
N ARG A 247 -37.64 -3.16 7.90
CA ARG A 247 -38.49 -4.08 8.64
C ARG A 247 -39.96 -3.80 8.34
N ASP A 248 -40.78 -4.84 8.34
CA ASP A 248 -42.24 -4.71 8.26
C ASP A 248 -42.82 -4.22 9.61
N PRO A 249 -44.12 -3.87 9.69
CA PRO A 249 -44.76 -3.44 10.94
C PRO A 249 -44.65 -4.47 12.08
N GLU A 250 -44.49 -5.75 11.75
CA GLU A 250 -44.31 -6.86 12.67
C GLU A 250 -42.85 -7.05 13.13
N GLY A 251 -41.91 -6.28 12.56
CA GLY A 251 -40.50 -6.27 12.92
C GLY A 251 -39.62 -7.27 12.16
N ASN A 252 -40.17 -8.01 11.18
CA ASN A 252 -39.43 -8.94 10.35
C ASN A 252 -38.63 -8.21 9.28
N PRO A 253 -37.42 -8.70 8.92
CA PRO A 253 -36.65 -8.10 7.83
C PRO A 253 -37.37 -8.24 6.49
N VAL A 254 -37.32 -7.19 5.67
CA VAL A 254 -37.91 -7.17 4.33
C VAL A 254 -36.81 -7.27 3.27
N PRO A 255 -36.90 -8.19 2.30
CA PRO A 255 -35.91 -8.30 1.23
C PRO A 255 -35.78 -7.00 0.43
N VAL A 256 -34.57 -6.75 -0.05
CA VAL A 256 -34.29 -5.60 -0.90
C VAL A 256 -35.01 -5.73 -2.24
N ASP A 257 -35.55 -4.63 -2.73
CA ASP A 257 -36.23 -4.54 -4.02
C ASP A 257 -35.77 -3.33 -4.83
N LEU A 258 -36.22 -3.24 -6.07
CA LEU A 258 -35.79 -2.17 -6.97
C LEU A 258 -36.21 -0.78 -6.50
N GLU A 259 -37.33 -0.67 -5.79
CA GLU A 259 -37.78 0.61 -5.21
C GLU A 259 -36.82 1.09 -4.13
N LEU A 260 -36.44 0.18 -3.21
CA LEU A 260 -35.46 0.46 -2.18
C LEU A 260 -34.08 0.82 -2.76
N LEU A 261 -33.63 0.10 -3.79
CA LEU A 261 -32.36 0.40 -4.46
C LEU A 261 -32.37 1.82 -5.05
N ASN A 262 -33.46 2.21 -5.70
CA ASN A 262 -33.61 3.56 -6.24
C ASN A 262 -33.70 4.62 -5.13
N LYS A 263 -34.37 4.32 -4.00
CA LYS A 263 -34.40 5.21 -2.84
C LYS A 263 -32.99 5.44 -2.27
N ALA A 264 -32.24 4.37 -2.05
CA ALA A 264 -30.87 4.44 -1.55
C ALA A 264 -29.93 5.21 -2.51
N PHE A 265 -30.02 4.92 -3.82
CA PHE A 265 -29.28 5.67 -4.85
C PHE A 265 -29.61 7.16 -4.82
N ARG A 266 -30.89 7.54 -4.86
CA ARG A 266 -31.29 8.96 -4.82
C ARG A 266 -30.82 9.65 -3.56
N TRP A 267 -30.91 8.98 -2.41
CA TRP A 267 -30.40 9.52 -1.15
C TRP A 267 -28.89 9.80 -1.24
N LEU A 268 -28.08 8.87 -1.77
CA LEU A 268 -26.64 9.10 -1.96
C LEU A 268 -26.35 10.27 -2.92
N VAL A 269 -27.06 10.36 -4.04
CA VAL A 269 -26.92 11.46 -5.02
C VAL A 269 -27.19 12.82 -4.37
N VAL A 270 -28.28 12.93 -3.60
CA VAL A 270 -28.63 14.16 -2.86
C VAL A 270 -27.62 14.44 -1.76
N GLN A 271 -27.25 13.43 -0.98
CA GLN A 271 -26.33 13.55 0.16
C GLN A 271 -24.94 14.02 -0.27
N PHE A 272 -24.43 13.51 -1.40
CA PHE A 272 -23.15 13.92 -1.97
C PHE A 272 -23.26 15.18 -2.84
N GLY A 273 -24.47 15.61 -3.18
CA GLY A 273 -24.72 16.76 -4.04
C GLY A 273 -24.16 16.55 -5.46
N ILE A 274 -24.30 15.35 -5.99
CA ILE A 274 -23.84 15.01 -7.34
C ILE A 274 -24.85 15.56 -8.36
N PRO A 275 -24.41 16.31 -9.39
CA PRO A 275 -25.31 16.80 -10.44
C PRO A 275 -26.06 15.67 -11.15
N GLU A 276 -27.38 15.81 -11.33
CA GLU A 276 -28.25 14.75 -11.89
C GLU A 276 -27.83 14.26 -13.28
N HIS A 277 -27.26 15.14 -14.11
CA HIS A 277 -26.82 14.79 -15.46
C HIS A 277 -25.53 13.93 -15.50
N LEU A 278 -24.86 13.77 -14.36
CA LEU A 278 -23.65 12.94 -14.20
C LEU A 278 -23.95 11.52 -13.72
N VAL A 279 -25.18 11.19 -13.35
CA VAL A 279 -25.49 9.90 -12.70
C VAL A 279 -26.37 8.99 -13.53
N GLU A 280 -26.16 7.69 -13.37
CA GLU A 280 -27.03 6.63 -13.87
C GLU A 280 -27.57 5.80 -12.69
N PRO A 281 -28.85 5.36 -12.74
CA PRO A 281 -29.46 4.58 -11.66
C PRO A 281 -28.86 3.17 -11.56
N PRO A 282 -29.14 2.43 -10.47
CA PRO A 282 -28.73 1.03 -10.32
C PRO A 282 -29.30 0.15 -11.46
N THR A 283 -28.43 -0.60 -12.14
CA THR A 283 -28.85 -1.45 -13.29
C THR A 283 -28.47 -2.92 -13.15
N PHE A 284 -27.56 -3.28 -12.25
CA PHE A 284 -27.08 -4.66 -12.11
C PHE A 284 -26.55 -4.99 -10.70
N ALA A 285 -26.38 -6.28 -10.47
CA ALA A 285 -25.64 -6.86 -9.35
C ALA A 285 -24.58 -7.85 -9.85
N VAL A 286 -23.53 -8.04 -9.07
CA VAL A 286 -22.47 -9.03 -9.27
C VAL A 286 -22.68 -10.20 -8.32
N LYS A 287 -22.76 -11.41 -8.85
CA LYS A 287 -22.82 -12.66 -8.09
C LYS A 287 -21.46 -12.96 -7.46
N ILE A 288 -21.48 -13.20 -6.15
CA ILE A 288 -20.31 -13.59 -5.37
C ILE A 288 -20.54 -15.02 -4.89
N PHE A 289 -19.65 -15.92 -5.30
CA PHE A 289 -19.64 -17.32 -4.87
C PHE A 289 -18.63 -17.49 -3.75
N HIS A 290 -19.11 -17.54 -2.51
CA HIS A 290 -18.25 -17.63 -1.34
C HIS A 290 -18.19 -19.07 -0.81
N HIS A 291 -17.01 -19.57 -0.46
CA HIS A 291 -16.86 -20.97 -0.05
C HIS A 291 -17.66 -21.26 1.24
N PHE A 292 -18.43 -22.36 1.26
CA PHE A 292 -19.41 -22.61 2.33
C PHE A 292 -18.81 -22.80 3.74
N LYS A 293 -17.53 -23.20 3.83
CA LYS A 293 -16.79 -23.35 5.09
C LYS A 293 -16.05 -22.10 5.53
N ALA A 294 -16.07 -21.03 4.73
CA ALA A 294 -15.46 -19.77 5.15
C ALA A 294 -16.22 -19.24 6.37
N LYS A 295 -15.47 -18.82 7.39
CA LYS A 295 -16.04 -18.34 8.67
C LYS A 295 -16.57 -16.92 8.59
N ASN A 296 -16.02 -16.12 7.67
CA ASN A 296 -16.38 -14.72 7.50
C ASN A 296 -17.34 -14.57 6.32
N ALA A 297 -18.15 -13.52 6.34
CA ALA A 297 -18.91 -13.09 5.18
C ALA A 297 -17.97 -12.64 4.04
N PRO A 298 -18.43 -12.64 2.78
CA PRO A 298 -17.70 -11.94 1.73
C PRO A 298 -17.55 -10.45 2.07
N GLU A 299 -16.47 -9.85 1.60
CA GLU A 299 -16.27 -8.40 1.68
C GLU A 299 -16.77 -7.75 0.38
N PRO A 300 -17.27 -6.50 0.44
CA PRO A 300 -17.63 -5.74 -0.75
C PRO A 300 -16.38 -5.45 -1.60
N SER A 301 -16.58 -5.19 -2.89
CA SER A 301 -15.48 -4.76 -3.75
C SER A 301 -14.91 -3.43 -3.26
N LEU A 302 -13.58 -3.28 -3.34
CA LEU A 302 -12.90 -2.04 -2.96
C LEU A 302 -13.31 -0.89 -3.87
N LEU A 303 -14.26 -0.07 -3.43
CA LEU A 303 -14.68 1.14 -4.14
C LEU A 303 -13.71 2.31 -3.94
N ASN A 304 -12.93 2.26 -2.86
CA ASN A 304 -12.06 3.34 -2.39
C ASN A 304 -10.59 2.95 -2.48
N SER A 305 -9.74 3.98 -2.55
CA SER A 305 -8.31 3.78 -2.35
C SER A 305 -8.03 3.36 -0.91
N PHE A 306 -7.28 2.27 -0.75
CA PHE A 306 -6.86 1.76 0.56
C PHE A 306 -5.87 2.69 1.27
N TYR A 307 -5.33 3.71 0.58
CA TYR A 307 -4.41 4.69 1.16
C TYR A 307 -5.11 5.81 1.92
N LEU A 308 -6.42 6.03 1.73
CA LEU A 308 -7.13 7.19 2.31
C LEU A 308 -7.13 7.17 3.85
N GLU A 309 -7.30 6.00 4.46
CA GLU A 309 -7.23 5.84 5.92
C GLU A 309 -5.83 6.15 6.45
N ASP A 310 -4.79 5.61 5.79
CA ASP A 310 -3.40 5.82 6.18
C ASP A 310 -2.95 7.28 6.00
N LEU A 311 -3.38 7.94 4.92
CA LEU A 311 -3.10 9.35 4.68
C LEU A 311 -3.79 10.23 5.73
N THR A 312 -5.03 9.90 6.11
CA THR A 312 -5.76 10.61 7.17
C THR A 312 -5.07 10.42 8.52
N LYS A 313 -4.63 9.19 8.83
CA LYS A 313 -3.85 8.89 10.03
C LYS A 313 -2.53 9.65 10.06
N ALA A 314 -1.80 9.68 8.94
CA ALA A 314 -0.56 10.45 8.80
C ALA A 314 -0.79 11.95 9.04
N ALA A 315 -1.85 12.51 8.46
CA ALA A 315 -2.22 13.92 8.65
C ALA A 315 -2.52 14.23 10.14
N ARG A 316 -3.30 13.38 10.82
CA ARG A 316 -3.57 13.52 12.27
C ARG A 316 -2.30 13.44 13.11
N LEU A 317 -1.45 12.44 12.87
CA LEU A 317 -0.18 12.30 13.60
C LEU A 317 0.73 13.52 13.43
N ILE A 318 0.72 14.14 12.27
CA ILE A 318 1.48 15.38 12.03
C ILE A 318 0.84 16.57 12.75
N ALA A 319 -0.49 16.71 12.70
CA ALA A 319 -1.21 17.79 13.39
C ALA A 319 -1.04 17.71 14.92
N ASP A 320 -1.08 16.49 15.48
CA ASP A 320 -1.02 16.23 16.92
C ASP A 320 0.42 16.13 17.46
N ASN A 321 1.44 16.35 16.62
CA ASN A 321 2.86 16.11 16.95
C ASN A 321 3.16 14.67 17.45
N GLY A 322 2.35 13.69 17.04
CA GLY A 322 2.51 12.26 17.36
C GLY A 322 3.26 11.45 16.30
N ALA A 323 3.66 12.07 15.19
CA ALA A 323 4.34 11.39 14.08
C ALA A 323 5.74 10.89 14.48
N GLY A 324 6.06 9.64 14.13
CA GLY A 324 7.38 9.05 14.32
C GLY A 324 8.46 9.67 13.41
N SER A 325 9.73 9.48 13.78
CA SER A 325 10.91 10.01 13.08
C SER A 325 10.95 9.66 11.59
N GLY A 326 10.55 8.44 11.22
CA GLY A 326 10.49 7.99 9.83
C GLY A 326 9.53 8.82 8.98
N LEU A 327 8.30 9.02 9.46
CA LEU A 327 7.29 9.83 8.76
C LEU A 327 7.70 11.31 8.69
N LEU A 328 8.21 11.86 9.79
CA LEU A 328 8.70 13.24 9.84
C LEU A 328 9.85 13.48 8.86
N ARG A 329 10.80 12.55 8.75
CA ARG A 329 11.91 12.64 7.79
C ARG A 329 11.43 12.45 6.36
N TYR A 330 10.50 11.51 6.11
CA TYR A 330 9.92 11.25 4.80
C TYR A 330 9.14 12.46 4.24
N LEU A 331 8.30 13.10 5.06
CA LEU A 331 7.56 14.32 4.68
C LEU A 331 8.43 15.58 4.68
N GLY A 332 9.70 15.48 5.06
CA GLY A 332 10.62 16.61 5.12
C GLY A 332 10.30 17.61 6.23
N CYS A 333 9.64 17.18 7.32
CA CYS A 333 9.52 17.93 8.57
C CYS A 333 10.86 18.01 9.31
N SER A 334 11.64 16.93 9.25
CA SER A 334 12.95 16.80 9.89
C SER A 334 14.06 16.65 8.83
N ARG A 335 14.25 17.70 8.02
CA ARG A 335 15.29 17.70 6.96
C ARG A 335 16.68 17.70 7.60
N PRO A 336 17.64 16.91 7.05
CA PRO A 336 19.04 17.07 7.40
C PRO A 336 19.48 18.52 7.15
N ALA A 337 20.22 19.09 8.11
CA ALA A 337 20.74 20.46 7.99
C ALA A 337 21.74 20.55 6.83
N ASP A 338 22.56 19.52 6.66
CA ASP A 338 23.64 19.48 5.68
C ASP A 338 23.45 18.36 4.67
N LYS A 339 23.85 18.63 3.42
CA LYS A 339 24.06 17.63 2.38
C LYS A 339 25.55 17.39 2.29
N VAL A 340 25.98 16.16 2.61
CA VAL A 340 27.39 15.80 2.59
C VAL A 340 27.69 14.98 1.34
N ASP A 341 28.68 15.39 0.55
CA ASP A 341 29.29 14.51 -0.43
C ASP A 341 30.13 13.48 0.33
N VAL A 342 29.66 12.23 0.34
CA VAL A 342 30.33 11.15 1.07
C VAL A 342 31.70 10.82 0.48
N LEU A 343 31.97 11.16 -0.79
CA LEU A 343 33.24 10.89 -1.45
C LEU A 343 34.21 12.08 -1.36
N SER A 344 33.78 13.25 -0.87
CA SER A 344 34.60 14.46 -0.87
C SER A 344 34.39 15.37 0.36
N PRO A 345 35.43 15.60 1.18
CA PRO A 345 36.74 14.94 1.16
C PRO A 345 36.66 13.48 1.60
N VAL A 346 37.69 12.67 1.30
CA VAL A 346 37.76 11.24 1.69
C VAL A 346 37.51 11.02 3.19
N ALA A 347 37.92 11.97 4.04
CA ALA A 347 37.63 11.95 5.47
C ALA A 347 36.12 11.87 5.84
N ARG A 348 35.20 12.05 4.88
CA ARG A 348 33.75 11.86 5.07
C ARG A 348 33.32 10.39 5.03
N ILE A 349 33.94 9.55 4.19
CA ILE A 349 33.57 8.13 4.11
C ILE A 349 34.25 7.30 5.19
N GLU A 350 35.48 7.67 5.59
CA GLU A 350 36.30 6.91 6.53
C GLU A 350 35.57 6.52 7.83
N PRO A 351 34.85 7.43 8.53
CA PRO A 351 34.16 7.06 9.77
C PRO A 351 33.06 6.02 9.54
N VAL A 352 32.41 6.07 8.38
CA VAL A 352 31.25 5.21 8.04
C VAL A 352 31.69 3.79 7.71
N VAL A 353 32.90 3.61 7.18
CA VAL A 353 33.48 2.30 6.86
C VAL A 353 34.54 1.83 7.85
N ALA A 354 34.70 2.56 8.97
CA ALA A 354 35.63 2.21 10.01
C ALA A 354 35.29 0.82 10.59
N PRO A 355 36.30 0.02 11.02
CA PRO A 355 36.07 -1.30 11.60
C PRO A 355 35.06 -1.31 12.76
N ALA A 356 34.99 -0.23 13.54
CA ALA A 356 34.05 -0.08 14.65
C ALA A 356 32.56 -0.03 14.23
N LEU A 357 32.26 0.33 12.97
CA LEU A 357 30.90 0.34 12.42
C LEU A 357 30.62 -0.87 11.52
N MET A 358 31.54 -1.81 11.41
CA MET A 358 31.35 -3.00 10.59
C MET A 358 30.36 -3.95 11.27
N PRO A 359 29.30 -4.42 10.57
CA PRO A 359 28.40 -5.44 11.09
C PRO A 359 29.15 -6.71 11.48
N GLN A 360 28.71 -7.34 12.57
CA GLN A 360 29.33 -8.59 13.06
C GLN A 360 29.10 -9.78 12.13
N ALA A 361 28.07 -9.73 11.29
CA ALA A 361 27.79 -10.75 10.30
C ALA A 361 27.66 -10.14 8.91
N ARG A 362 28.02 -10.95 7.92
CA ARG A 362 27.95 -10.65 6.49
C ARG A 362 27.37 -11.84 5.76
N TRP A 363 26.73 -11.60 4.63
CA TRP A 363 26.26 -12.69 3.81
C TRP A 363 27.45 -13.54 3.33
N PRO A 364 27.35 -14.89 3.37
CA PRO A 364 28.40 -15.79 2.92
C PRO A 364 28.41 -15.84 1.39
N SER A 365 28.77 -14.76 0.71
CA SER A 365 28.85 -14.71 -0.75
C SER A 365 29.93 -15.66 -1.29
N SER A 366 29.71 -16.23 -2.49
CA SER A 366 30.70 -17.03 -3.21
C SER A 366 32.05 -16.32 -3.28
N GLY A 367 33.13 -17.05 -3.00
CA GLY A 367 34.50 -16.51 -2.94
C GLY A 367 34.78 -15.56 -1.77
N GLY A 368 33.83 -15.36 -0.85
CA GLY A 368 34.02 -14.45 0.29
C GLY A 368 34.14 -12.98 -0.11
N HIS A 369 33.62 -12.59 -1.29
CA HIS A 369 33.72 -11.22 -1.80
C HIS A 369 32.97 -10.22 -0.91
N PRO A 370 33.62 -9.14 -0.43
CA PRO A 370 32.97 -8.11 0.37
C PRO A 370 32.06 -7.22 -0.49
N LEU A 371 31.19 -6.45 0.16
CA LEU A 371 30.49 -5.34 -0.50
C LEU A 371 31.51 -4.31 -1.02
N VAL A 372 31.16 -3.63 -2.12
CA VAL A 372 31.96 -2.48 -2.56
C VAL A 372 31.78 -1.30 -1.59
N LEU A 373 32.74 -0.36 -1.57
CA LEU A 373 32.83 0.72 -0.59
C LEU A 373 31.49 1.40 -0.25
N LEU A 374 30.74 1.87 -1.25
CA LEU A 374 29.48 2.58 -1.02
C LEU A 374 28.33 1.68 -0.59
N GLN A 375 28.34 0.40 -0.97
CA GLN A 375 27.38 -0.57 -0.45
C GLN A 375 27.67 -0.87 1.02
N GLN A 376 28.94 -1.07 1.38
CA GLN A 376 29.34 -1.28 2.77
C GLN A 376 29.01 -0.06 3.62
N ALA A 377 29.32 1.15 3.13
CA ALA A 377 28.96 2.39 3.82
C ALA A 377 27.45 2.49 4.06
N ALA A 378 26.63 2.14 3.06
CA ALA A 378 25.18 2.15 3.20
C ALA A 378 24.68 1.13 4.25
N VAL A 379 25.23 -0.09 4.28
CA VAL A 379 24.89 -1.10 5.30
C VAL A 379 25.31 -0.63 6.70
N ASN A 380 26.54 -0.12 6.84
CA ASN A 380 27.06 0.37 8.12
C ASN A 380 26.23 1.53 8.66
N THR A 381 25.94 2.54 7.83
CA THR A 381 25.09 3.67 8.23
C THR A 381 23.68 3.21 8.57
N ALA A 382 23.07 2.34 7.75
CA ALA A 382 21.73 1.83 8.03
C ALA A 382 21.69 1.11 9.38
N ARG A 383 22.72 0.30 9.67
CA ARG A 383 22.84 -0.41 10.94
C ARG A 383 23.05 0.54 12.13
N ALA A 384 23.92 1.53 11.98
CA ALA A 384 24.23 2.49 13.03
C ALA A 384 23.06 3.42 13.34
N GLU A 385 22.32 3.89 12.32
CA GLU A 385 21.20 4.83 12.49
C GLU A 385 19.89 4.12 12.87
N LEU A 386 19.63 2.93 12.33
CA LEU A 386 18.32 2.27 12.43
C LEU A 386 18.34 0.98 13.27
N GLY A 387 19.51 0.44 13.63
CA GLY A 387 19.61 -0.84 14.33
C GLY A 387 18.95 -0.87 15.73
N GLY A 388 18.83 0.29 16.39
CA GLY A 388 18.17 0.42 17.69
C GLY A 388 17.09 1.49 17.74
N GLY A 389 16.66 2.03 16.60
CA GLY A 389 15.78 3.20 16.55
C GLY A 389 14.90 3.25 15.31
N ALA A 390 13.82 4.02 15.40
CA ALA A 390 12.95 4.28 14.27
C ALA A 390 13.57 5.33 13.32
N GLY A 391 13.31 5.20 12.04
CA GLY A 391 13.76 6.18 11.05
C GLY A 391 13.54 5.70 9.62
N ILE A 392 14.11 6.45 8.69
CA ILE A 392 14.15 6.06 7.28
C ILE A 392 15.50 6.49 6.72
N MET A 393 16.07 5.63 5.87
CA MET A 393 17.27 5.89 5.10
C MET A 393 16.99 5.60 3.64
N GLY A 394 17.21 6.58 2.77
CA GLY A 394 17.11 6.41 1.32
C GLY A 394 18.43 5.94 0.75
N ILE A 395 18.42 4.86 -0.04
CA ILE A 395 19.59 4.35 -0.75
C ILE A 395 19.30 4.38 -2.25
N ASN A 396 20.00 5.24 -2.97
CA ASN A 396 19.90 5.32 -4.42
C ASN A 396 20.82 4.28 -5.06
N GLY A 397 20.25 3.33 -5.80
CA GLY A 397 21.00 2.33 -6.54
C GLY A 397 20.57 2.29 -8.01
N PRO A 398 21.38 2.80 -8.96
CA PRO A 398 21.14 2.63 -10.39
C PRO A 398 20.94 1.16 -10.80
N PRO A 399 20.41 0.87 -12.00
CA PRO A 399 20.31 -0.50 -12.50
C PRO A 399 21.67 -1.21 -12.50
N GLY A 400 21.72 -2.44 -11.99
CA GLY A 400 22.95 -3.24 -11.92
C GLY A 400 23.89 -2.98 -10.74
N THR A 401 23.59 -2.05 -9.82
CA THR A 401 24.48 -1.73 -8.69
C THR A 401 24.34 -2.65 -7.46
N GLY A 402 23.87 -3.89 -7.64
CA GLY A 402 23.82 -4.90 -6.57
C GLY A 402 22.91 -4.56 -5.38
N LYS A 403 21.72 -3.96 -5.60
CA LYS A 403 20.75 -3.66 -4.53
C LYS A 403 20.37 -4.91 -3.72
N THR A 404 20.17 -6.04 -4.39
CA THR A 404 19.89 -7.33 -3.73
C THR A 404 21.08 -7.79 -2.88
N THR A 405 22.31 -7.53 -3.33
CA THR A 405 23.52 -7.84 -2.55
C THR A 405 23.58 -7.04 -1.26
N LEU A 406 23.24 -5.75 -1.30
CA LEU A 406 23.12 -4.91 -0.10
C LEU A 406 22.04 -5.45 0.86
N LEU A 407 20.87 -5.82 0.33
CA LEU A 407 19.77 -6.36 1.11
C LEU A 407 20.16 -7.65 1.86
N ARG A 408 20.97 -8.52 1.26
CA ARG A 408 21.46 -9.76 1.89
C ARG A 408 22.22 -9.50 3.20
N ASP A 409 23.09 -8.49 3.23
CA ASP A 409 23.86 -8.15 4.43
C ASP A 409 22.97 -7.51 5.52
N VAL A 410 21.95 -6.75 5.13
CA VAL A 410 20.91 -6.26 6.07
C VAL A 410 20.13 -7.44 6.67
N VAL A 411 19.71 -8.39 5.84
CA VAL A 411 18.98 -9.59 6.29
C VAL A 411 19.81 -10.39 7.29
N VAL A 412 21.08 -10.64 7.00
CA VAL A 412 21.96 -11.40 7.89
C VAL A 412 22.21 -10.69 9.21
N SER A 413 22.27 -9.35 9.22
CA SER A 413 22.37 -8.58 10.46
C SER A 413 21.14 -8.79 11.36
N CYS A 414 19.92 -8.75 10.80
CA CYS A 414 18.69 -9.03 11.54
C CYS A 414 18.60 -10.50 12.01
N VAL A 415 19.08 -11.45 11.20
CA VAL A 415 19.16 -12.87 11.59
C VAL A 415 20.12 -13.03 12.76
N LEU A 416 21.28 -12.37 12.75
CA LEU A 416 22.22 -12.41 13.86
C LEU A 416 21.59 -11.90 15.16
N ASP A 417 20.91 -10.75 15.14
CA ASP A 417 20.26 -10.20 16.34
C ASP A 417 19.27 -11.18 16.96
N ARG A 418 18.45 -11.81 16.11
CA ARG A 418 17.51 -12.83 16.53
C ARG A 418 18.22 -14.03 17.13
N VAL A 419 19.28 -14.53 16.49
CA VAL A 419 20.06 -15.68 16.98
C VAL A 419 20.74 -15.35 18.30
N THR A 420 21.29 -14.14 18.47
CA THR A 420 21.88 -13.69 19.73
C THR A 420 20.85 -13.65 20.84
N ALA A 421 19.63 -13.17 20.56
CA ALA A 421 18.53 -13.20 21.54
C ALA A 421 18.09 -14.63 21.88
N MET A 422 18.02 -15.54 20.89
CA MET A 422 17.70 -16.95 21.09
C MET A 422 18.77 -17.69 21.91
N ALA A 423 20.05 -17.38 21.69
CA ALA A 423 21.16 -17.97 22.43
C ALA A 423 21.19 -17.56 23.92
N GLY A 424 20.41 -16.55 24.31
CA GLY A 424 20.23 -16.16 25.70
C GLY A 424 19.37 -17.13 26.54
N PHE A 425 18.62 -18.04 25.89
CA PHE A 425 17.80 -19.03 26.59
C PHE A 425 18.60 -20.30 26.88
N LYS A 426 18.48 -20.82 28.10
CA LYS A 426 19.10 -22.09 28.49
C LYS A 426 18.34 -23.28 27.89
N ASP A 427 17.01 -23.22 27.89
CA ASP A 427 16.13 -24.17 27.22
C ASP A 427 15.36 -23.43 26.11
N PRO A 428 15.42 -23.88 24.83
CA PRO A 428 14.65 -23.27 23.75
C PRO A 428 13.14 -23.20 24.01
N GLN A 429 12.58 -24.08 24.85
CA GLN A 429 11.15 -24.04 25.21
C GLN A 429 10.79 -22.78 26.02
N ASP A 430 11.73 -22.22 26.77
CA ASP A 430 11.52 -21.01 27.58
C ASP A 430 11.23 -19.76 26.72
N ALA A 431 11.57 -19.82 25.43
CA ALA A 431 11.25 -18.77 24.47
C ALA A 431 9.74 -18.70 24.12
N PHE A 432 8.95 -19.70 24.53
CA PHE A 432 7.54 -19.84 24.19
C PHE A 432 6.68 -19.97 25.45
N SER A 433 5.57 -19.24 25.49
CA SER A 433 4.58 -19.34 26.56
C SER A 433 3.21 -19.67 25.96
N THR A 434 2.43 -20.54 26.60
CA THR A 434 1.09 -20.88 26.10
C THR A 434 0.17 -19.67 26.15
N THR A 435 -0.63 -19.46 25.09
CA THR A 435 -1.70 -18.44 25.12
C THR A 435 -2.97 -18.96 25.80
N GLY A 436 -3.06 -20.28 26.02
CA GLY A 436 -4.29 -20.96 26.44
C GLY A 436 -5.26 -21.24 25.29
N GLU A 437 -5.01 -20.69 24.10
CA GLU A 437 -5.83 -20.92 22.92
C GLU A 437 -5.45 -22.22 22.22
N LYS A 438 -6.47 -22.92 21.70
CA LYS A 438 -6.29 -24.13 20.91
C LYS A 438 -7.26 -24.18 19.74
N GLN A 439 -6.81 -24.73 18.62
CA GLN A 439 -7.64 -24.98 17.45
C GLN A 439 -7.68 -26.47 17.14
N ALA A 440 -8.88 -27.01 16.90
CA ALA A 440 -9.02 -28.39 16.46
C ALA A 440 -8.32 -28.58 15.11
N PHE A 441 -7.50 -29.62 15.02
CA PHE A 441 -6.76 -30.02 13.84
C PHE A 441 -7.05 -31.50 13.55
N GLY A 442 -7.65 -31.76 12.39
CA GLY A 442 -8.20 -33.08 12.09
C GLY A 442 -9.32 -33.51 13.05
N SER A 443 -9.53 -34.82 13.17
CA SER A 443 -10.61 -35.38 13.99
C SER A 443 -10.28 -35.52 15.48
N ASN A 444 -8.99 -35.57 15.86
CA ASN A 444 -8.58 -35.95 17.22
C ASN A 444 -7.34 -35.20 17.76
N SER A 445 -6.97 -34.05 17.20
CA SER A 445 -5.83 -33.28 17.71
C SER A 445 -6.13 -31.79 17.86
N PHE A 446 -5.32 -31.11 18.67
CA PHE A 446 -5.40 -29.67 18.87
C PHE A 446 -4.04 -29.04 18.59
N LEU A 447 -4.04 -27.96 17.80
CA LEU A 447 -2.91 -27.05 17.70
C LEU A 447 -2.99 -26.06 18.85
N HIS A 448 -1.93 -25.98 19.64
CA HIS A 448 -1.79 -25.00 20.71
C HIS A 448 -1.10 -23.75 20.16
N PHE A 449 -1.61 -22.58 20.53
CA PHE A 449 -0.96 -21.32 20.19
C PHE A 449 -0.01 -20.90 21.29
N TYR A 450 1.18 -20.47 20.88
CA TYR A 450 2.24 -20.02 21.77
C TYR A 450 2.60 -18.56 21.47
N ARG A 451 2.84 -17.80 22.52
CA ARG A 451 3.37 -16.45 22.47
C ARG A 451 4.90 -16.52 22.58
N LEU A 452 5.58 -15.88 21.64
CA LEU A 452 7.03 -15.66 21.72
C LEU A 452 7.40 -14.70 22.85
N HIS A 453 8.51 -14.98 23.52
CA HIS A 453 9.14 -14.09 24.47
C HIS A 453 9.52 -12.75 23.79
N ASP A 454 9.41 -11.64 24.53
CA ASP A 454 9.59 -10.29 23.98
C ASP A 454 10.98 -10.04 23.39
N SER A 455 12.03 -10.70 23.93
CA SER A 455 13.40 -10.59 23.40
C SER A 455 13.57 -11.13 21.97
N LEU A 456 12.64 -11.96 21.49
CA LEU A 456 12.66 -12.50 20.13
C LEU A 456 11.85 -11.65 19.13
N LYS A 457 11.16 -10.62 19.61
CA LYS A 457 10.41 -9.66 18.80
C LYS A 457 11.29 -8.47 18.42
N GLY A 458 10.92 -7.74 17.37
CA GLY A 458 11.66 -6.58 16.89
C GLY A 458 12.77 -6.92 15.89
N HIS A 459 12.97 -8.19 15.59
CA HIS A 459 13.93 -8.69 14.59
C HIS A 459 13.25 -9.08 13.27
N GLU A 460 11.99 -8.67 13.07
CA GLU A 460 11.21 -8.97 11.88
C GLU A 460 11.70 -8.14 10.68
N ILE A 461 11.64 -8.73 9.50
CA ILE A 461 12.01 -8.05 8.24
C ILE A 461 10.78 -8.04 7.35
N VAL A 462 10.35 -6.85 6.97
CA VAL A 462 9.29 -6.67 5.98
C VAL A 462 9.90 -6.06 4.73
N VAL A 463 9.91 -6.84 3.65
CA VAL A 463 10.32 -6.37 2.32
C VAL A 463 9.06 -6.09 1.50
N ALA A 464 8.90 -4.85 1.07
CA ALA A 464 7.77 -4.41 0.26
C ALA A 464 8.24 -3.81 -1.06
N SER A 465 7.42 -3.96 -2.11
CA SER A 465 7.63 -3.35 -3.42
C SER A 465 6.29 -3.10 -4.08
N SER A 466 6.19 -2.06 -4.89
CA SER A 466 5.04 -1.83 -5.78
C SER A 466 4.97 -2.83 -6.95
N ASN A 467 6.00 -3.66 -7.11
CA ASN A 467 6.04 -4.73 -8.11
C ASN A 467 6.09 -6.09 -7.42
N ASN A 468 4.98 -6.83 -7.46
CA ASN A 468 4.86 -8.17 -6.88
C ASN A 468 5.95 -9.14 -7.38
N ARG A 469 6.35 -9.02 -8.66
CA ARG A 469 7.42 -9.85 -9.24
C ARG A 469 8.77 -9.58 -8.58
N ALA A 470 9.03 -8.34 -8.14
CA ALA A 470 10.27 -8.01 -7.46
C ALA A 470 10.37 -8.68 -6.08
N VAL A 471 9.28 -8.68 -5.31
CA VAL A 471 9.24 -9.38 -4.01
C VAL A 471 9.35 -10.89 -4.21
N GLU A 472 8.62 -11.43 -5.19
CA GLU A 472 8.68 -12.86 -5.52
C GLU A 472 10.09 -13.31 -5.91
N ASN A 473 10.80 -12.51 -6.72
CA ASN A 473 12.18 -12.79 -7.10
C ASN A 473 13.10 -12.80 -5.88
N VAL A 474 13.00 -11.82 -4.98
CA VAL A 474 13.81 -11.80 -3.74
C VAL A 474 13.53 -13.05 -2.90
N SER A 475 12.27 -13.42 -2.70
CA SER A 475 11.89 -14.62 -1.94
C SER A 475 12.42 -15.92 -2.54
N LYS A 476 12.51 -16.00 -3.88
CA LYS A 476 13.04 -17.18 -4.59
C LYS A 476 14.55 -17.21 -4.69
N GLU A 477 15.21 -16.06 -4.77
CA GLU A 477 16.67 -15.95 -4.93
C GLU A 477 17.46 -16.22 -3.64
N LEU A 478 16.95 -15.79 -2.48
CA LEU A 478 17.65 -15.94 -1.19
C LEU A 478 18.00 -17.40 -0.83
N PRO A 479 17.12 -18.41 -1.02
CA PRO A 479 17.44 -19.80 -0.69
C PRO A 479 18.30 -20.52 -1.74
N LEU A 480 18.49 -19.99 -2.95
CA LEU A 480 19.21 -20.69 -4.03
C LEU A 480 20.64 -21.05 -3.62
N LYS A 481 21.10 -22.27 -3.95
CA LYS A 481 22.45 -22.75 -3.64
C LYS A 481 23.54 -21.75 -4.01
N GLU A 482 23.47 -21.17 -5.20
CA GLU A 482 24.43 -20.16 -5.69
C GLU A 482 24.42 -18.84 -4.92
N ALA A 483 23.34 -18.54 -4.19
CA ALA A 483 23.28 -17.35 -3.35
C ALA A 483 24.23 -17.47 -2.15
N ASN A 484 24.59 -18.68 -1.71
CA ASN A 484 25.46 -18.92 -0.55
C ASN A 484 26.75 -19.66 -0.97
N GLY A 485 27.89 -18.97 -0.87
CA GLY A 485 29.22 -19.49 -1.13
C GLY A 485 29.73 -20.55 -0.15
N ARG A 486 29.01 -20.80 0.94
CA ARG A 486 29.27 -21.82 1.95
C ARG A 486 28.13 -22.84 2.04
N HIS A 487 27.41 -23.05 0.93
CA HIS A 487 26.27 -23.96 0.87
C HIS A 487 26.62 -25.41 1.25
N ASP A 488 27.87 -25.85 1.08
CA ASP A 488 28.29 -27.19 1.51
C ASP A 488 28.36 -27.34 3.04
N GLU A 489 28.50 -26.23 3.77
CA GLU A 489 28.61 -26.20 5.24
C GLU A 489 27.26 -25.97 5.93
N MET A 490 26.23 -25.55 5.19
CA MET A 490 24.94 -25.11 5.74
C MET A 490 23.79 -25.80 5.00
N ALA A 491 22.94 -26.54 5.72
CA ALA A 491 21.83 -27.30 5.12
C ALA A 491 20.50 -27.15 5.89
N TYR A 492 20.30 -26.03 6.58
CA TYR A 492 19.13 -25.83 7.45
C TYR A 492 17.82 -25.96 6.67
N PHE A 493 17.05 -27.03 6.96
CA PHE A 493 15.82 -27.39 6.24
C PHE A 493 15.95 -27.41 4.70
N ARG A 494 17.11 -27.83 4.18
CA ARG A 494 17.36 -27.88 2.73
C ARG A 494 16.31 -28.70 1.98
N THR A 495 15.97 -29.89 2.47
CA THR A 495 14.96 -30.75 1.84
C THR A 495 13.60 -30.05 1.69
N ILE A 496 13.15 -29.34 2.74
CA ILE A 496 11.89 -28.57 2.71
C ILE A 496 12.00 -27.43 1.69
N SER A 497 13.13 -26.72 1.70
CA SER A 497 13.41 -25.62 0.78
C SER A 497 13.44 -26.07 -0.69
N ASP A 498 14.06 -27.22 -0.99
CA ASP A 498 14.07 -27.80 -2.34
C ASP A 498 12.66 -28.22 -2.77
N LEU A 499 11.85 -28.79 -1.88
CA LEU A 499 10.45 -29.12 -2.16
C LEU A 499 9.61 -27.87 -2.49
N ILE A 500 9.80 -26.78 -1.73
CA ILE A 500 9.13 -25.49 -1.99
C ILE A 500 9.60 -24.90 -3.32
N ALA A 501 10.91 -24.91 -3.61
CA ALA A 501 11.47 -24.36 -4.83
C ALA A 501 11.04 -25.14 -6.08
N ASN A 502 10.85 -26.45 -5.95
CA ASN A 502 10.49 -27.36 -7.04
C ASN A 502 9.03 -27.81 -6.98
N SER A 503 8.13 -27.06 -6.33
CA SER A 503 6.72 -27.44 -6.23
C SER A 503 6.05 -27.46 -7.61
N ARG A 504 6.16 -28.59 -8.31
CA ARG A 504 5.43 -28.92 -9.55
C ARG A 504 4.18 -29.70 -9.16
N GLN A 505 3.03 -29.40 -9.75
CA GLN A 505 1.85 -30.26 -9.59
C GLN A 505 1.77 -31.28 -10.72
N ALA A 506 1.30 -32.47 -10.36
CA ALA A 506 0.69 -33.41 -11.29
C ALA A 506 -0.51 -32.73 -11.98
N GLY A 507 -0.47 -32.63 -13.31
CA GLY A 507 -1.58 -32.14 -14.12
C GLY A 507 -1.45 -30.71 -14.67
N ASP A 508 -0.25 -30.14 -14.76
CA ASP A 508 0.02 -28.91 -15.53
C ASP A 508 0.50 -29.31 -16.94
N PRO A 509 -0.39 -29.37 -17.97
CA PRO A 509 -0.05 -29.89 -19.30
C PRO A 509 0.93 -29.00 -20.09
N GLU A 510 1.22 -27.78 -19.62
CA GLU A 510 2.27 -26.93 -20.20
C GLU A 510 3.66 -27.16 -19.57
N ALA A 511 3.75 -28.00 -18.53
CA ALA A 511 5.03 -28.47 -17.98
C ALA A 511 5.56 -29.74 -18.68
N ASP A 512 4.80 -30.31 -19.61
CA ASP A 512 5.23 -31.36 -20.55
C ASP A 512 5.89 -30.75 -21.81
N GLY A 513 6.51 -29.57 -21.66
CA GLY A 513 7.48 -29.07 -22.62
C GLY A 513 8.77 -29.88 -22.49
N ASP A 514 9.13 -30.57 -23.56
CA ASP A 514 10.29 -31.46 -23.78
C ASP A 514 11.66 -30.81 -23.46
N GLY A 515 11.90 -30.49 -22.19
CA GLY A 515 13.13 -29.90 -21.70
C GLY A 515 13.48 -30.44 -20.32
N ASN A 516 14.63 -31.10 -20.20
CA ASN A 516 15.30 -31.39 -18.93
C ASN A 516 15.54 -30.09 -18.15
N VAL A 517 14.54 -29.60 -17.41
CA VAL A 517 14.73 -28.51 -16.46
C VAL A 517 15.28 -29.14 -15.18
N GLU A 518 16.59 -28.97 -14.98
CA GLU A 518 17.28 -29.38 -13.77
C GLU A 518 16.54 -28.87 -12.52
N PRO A 519 16.43 -29.71 -11.47
CA PRO A 519 15.80 -29.29 -10.23
C PRO A 519 16.56 -28.12 -9.61
N VAL A 520 15.83 -27.14 -9.10
CA VAL A 520 16.39 -26.00 -8.40
C VAL A 520 16.97 -26.47 -7.06
N GLU A 521 18.27 -26.30 -6.88
CA GLU A 521 18.92 -26.61 -5.60
C GLU A 521 18.97 -25.38 -4.68
N THR A 522 18.70 -25.59 -3.40
CA THR A 522 18.77 -24.57 -2.36
C THR A 522 19.86 -24.89 -1.32
N TRP A 523 20.37 -23.87 -0.63
CA TRP A 523 21.29 -24.09 0.50
C TRP A 523 20.52 -24.35 1.81
N GLY A 524 19.31 -23.79 1.95
CA GLY A 524 18.46 -23.95 3.12
C GLY A 524 17.23 -23.05 3.09
N LEU A 525 16.30 -23.26 4.01
CA LEU A 525 15.06 -22.48 4.11
C LEU A 525 15.30 -21.16 4.84
N ILE A 526 15.43 -20.07 4.08
CA ILE A 526 15.50 -18.69 4.61
C ILE A 526 14.32 -17.82 4.16
N ALA A 527 13.71 -18.14 3.01
CA ALA A 527 12.57 -17.42 2.45
C ALA A 527 11.74 -18.35 1.55
N ALA A 528 10.46 -18.01 1.38
CA ALA A 528 9.54 -18.69 0.45
C ALA A 528 8.58 -17.66 -0.16
N ALA A 529 8.17 -17.85 -1.42
CA ALA A 529 7.19 -17.00 -2.06
C ALA A 529 5.77 -17.50 -1.75
N LEU A 530 4.94 -16.73 -1.05
CA LEU A 530 3.59 -17.14 -0.59
C LEU A 530 2.42 -16.34 -1.19
N GLY A 531 2.70 -15.43 -2.13
CA GLY A 531 1.77 -14.37 -2.57
C GLY A 531 0.46 -14.82 -3.22
N ASN A 532 0.26 -16.12 -3.47
CA ASN A 532 -0.97 -16.66 -4.04
C ASN A 532 -1.38 -17.98 -3.35
N ALA A 533 -2.62 -18.43 -3.59
CA ALA A 533 -3.15 -19.63 -2.93
C ALA A 533 -2.38 -20.91 -3.29
N LYS A 534 -1.91 -21.02 -4.54
CA LYS A 534 -1.09 -22.15 -5.02
C LYS A 534 0.20 -22.27 -4.20
N ASN A 535 0.91 -21.17 -4.06
CA ASN A 535 2.16 -21.09 -3.31
C ASN A 535 1.96 -21.41 -1.81
N ARG A 536 0.90 -20.90 -1.19
CA ARG A 536 0.58 -21.22 0.21
C ARG A 536 0.27 -22.69 0.40
N ALA A 537 -0.49 -23.30 -0.52
CA ALA A 537 -0.78 -24.73 -0.47
C ALA A 537 0.49 -25.58 -0.62
N ALA A 538 1.37 -25.22 -1.56
CA ALA A 538 2.66 -25.89 -1.74
C ALA A 538 3.57 -25.78 -0.50
N PHE A 539 3.65 -24.58 0.10
CA PHE A 539 4.40 -24.38 1.34
C PHE A 539 3.83 -25.20 2.49
N GLN A 540 2.51 -25.16 2.69
CA GLN A 540 1.84 -25.94 3.73
C GLN A 540 2.09 -27.44 3.56
N GLN A 541 2.00 -27.93 2.33
CA GLN A 541 2.31 -29.32 2.01
C GLN A 541 3.77 -29.64 2.36
N ALA A 542 4.74 -28.83 1.92
CA ALA A 542 6.15 -29.09 2.19
C ALA A 542 6.50 -29.09 3.69
N VAL A 543 5.81 -28.27 4.50
CA VAL A 543 6.08 -28.13 5.94
C VAL A 543 5.29 -29.14 6.78
N ASP A 544 4.04 -29.45 6.47
CA ASP A 544 3.22 -30.37 7.28
C ASP A 544 3.67 -31.84 7.19
N PHE A 545 4.31 -32.22 6.08
CA PHE A 545 4.80 -33.57 5.85
C PHE A 545 6.20 -33.82 6.45
N HIS A 546 6.81 -32.82 7.11
CA HIS A 546 8.13 -32.87 7.75
C HIS A 546 8.06 -32.42 9.21
#